data_AF-A0A1D7QR33-F1
#
_entry.id   AF-A0A1D7QR33-F1
#
_cell.length_a   1.000
_cell.length_b   1.000
_cell.length_c   1.000
_cell.angle_alpha   90.00
_cell.angle_beta   90.00
_cell.angle_gamma   90.00
#
_symmetry.space_group_name_H-M   'P 1'
#
loop_
_entity.id
_entity.type
_entity.pdbx_description
1 polymer ?
#
loop_
_entity_poly.entity_id
_entity_poly.type
_entity_poly.pdbx_seq_one_letter_code
_entity_poly.pdbx_strand_id
1 'polypeptide(L)' 'MVAKLTGNAALDEYQIQLKTLMSDPKWWVRFAAANALKQLEGGEGMLRKIADSGNDPFAKDMAGYTLTTNGG' A
#
# COMPACT_ATOMS: atom_id res chain seq x y z
N MET A 1 20.60 -21.14 13.54
CA MET A 1 20.65 -20.02 12.58
C MET A 1 19.38 -20.04 11.72
N VAL A 2 18.25 -19.51 12.18
CA VAL A 2 17.04 -19.33 11.35
C VAL A 2 16.11 -18.29 12.02
N ALA A 3 16.39 -17.00 11.89
CA ALA A 3 15.48 -15.97 12.39
C ALA A 3 15.48 -14.66 11.57
N LYS A 4 16.40 -14.52 10.60
CA LYS A 4 16.51 -13.30 9.79
C LYS A 4 15.89 -13.38 8.39
N LEU A 5 15.33 -14.53 8.01
CA LEU A 5 14.74 -14.70 6.67
C LEU A 5 13.21 -14.55 6.64
N THR A 6 12.52 -14.58 7.78
CA THR A 6 11.04 -14.53 7.82
C THR A 6 10.50 -13.11 7.66
N GLY A 7 11.26 -12.08 8.05
CA GLY A 7 10.78 -10.69 7.99
C GLY A 7 10.47 -10.23 6.56
N ASN A 8 11.32 -10.60 5.60
CA ASN A 8 11.14 -10.16 4.21
C ASN A 8 9.97 -10.86 3.51
N ALA A 9 9.81 -12.17 3.71
CA ALA A 9 8.70 -12.93 3.12
C ALA A 9 7.34 -12.44 3.66
N ALA A 10 7.26 -12.16 4.97
CA ALA A 10 6.06 -11.63 5.58
C ALA A 10 5.72 -10.22 5.05
N LEU A 11 6.72 -9.37 4.81
CA LEU A 11 6.53 -8.04 4.22
C LEU A 11 6.03 -8.12 2.78
N ASP A 12 6.57 -9.04 1.97
CA ASP A 12 6.16 -9.23 0.59
C ASP A 12 4.71 -9.75 0.50
N GLU A 13 4.33 -10.71 1.34
CA GLU A 13 2.94 -11.17 1.45
C GLU A 13 2.00 -10.04 1.91
N TYR A 14 2.44 -9.24 2.88
CA TYR A 14 1.67 -8.10 3.38
C TYR A 14 1.46 -7.05 2.28
N GLN A 15 2.48 -6.77 1.46
CA GLN A 15 2.37 -5.87 0.31
C GLN A 15 1.38 -6.39 -0.74
N ILE A 16 1.38 -7.69 -1.04
CA ILE A 16 0.43 -8.30 -1.98
C ILE A 16 -1.02 -8.18 -1.46
N GLN A 17 -1.23 -8.42 -0.16
CA GLN A 17 -2.53 -8.27 0.47
C GLN A 17 -3.01 -6.81 0.45
N LEU A 18 -2.15 -5.86 0.85
CA LEU A 18 -2.48 -4.43 0.83
C LEU A 18 -2.83 -3.96 -0.59
N LYS A 19 -2.07 -4.38 -1.60
CA LYS A 19 -2.37 -4.06 -3.00
C LYS A 19 -3.72 -4.60 -3.44
N THR A 20 -4.11 -5.78 -2.97
CA THR A 20 -5.44 -6.36 -3.24
C THR A 20 -6.54 -5.56 -2.54
N LEU A 21 -6.32 -5.14 -1.29
CA LEU A 21 -7.28 -4.34 -0.52
C LEU A 21 -7.43 -2.90 -1.05
N MET A 22 -6.43 -2.36 -1.73
CA MET A 22 -6.55 -1.07 -2.44
C MET A 22 -7.56 -1.11 -3.59
N SER A 23 -7.90 -2.31 -4.08
CA SER A 23 -8.92 -2.54 -5.10
C SER A 23 -10.30 -2.91 -4.51
N ASP A 24 -10.43 -2.98 -3.18
CA ASP A 24 -11.66 -3.43 -2.50
C ASP A 24 -12.85 -2.51 -2.86
N PRO A 25 -14.09 -2.98 -3.01
CA PRO A 25 -15.24 -2.12 -3.31
C PRO A 25 -15.51 -1.02 -2.25
N LYS A 26 -15.06 -1.20 -1.00
CA LYS A 26 -15.30 -0.25 0.09
C LYS A 26 -14.16 0.77 0.20
N TRP A 27 -14.50 2.06 0.06
CA TRP A 27 -13.54 3.16 0.14
C TRP A 27 -12.67 3.16 1.41
N TRP A 28 -13.26 2.90 2.59
CA TRP A 28 -12.52 2.89 3.86
C TRP A 28 -11.50 1.74 3.95
N VAL A 29 -11.74 0.61 3.27
CA VAL A 29 -10.77 -0.50 3.17
C VAL A 29 -9.58 -0.08 2.32
N ARG A 30 -9.84 0.61 1.19
CA ARG A 30 -8.78 1.16 0.34
C ARG A 30 -7.93 2.17 1.10
N PHE A 31 -8.55 3.06 1.87
CA PHE A 31 -7.85 4.04 2.69
C PHE A 31 -7.01 3.39 3.79
N ALA A 32 -7.57 2.43 4.51
CA ALA A 32 -6.83 1.68 5.52
C ALA A 32 -5.64 0.93 4.90
N ALA A 33 -5.82 0.32 3.73
CA ALA A 33 -4.75 -0.37 3.02
C ALA A 33 -3.65 0.59 2.55
N ALA A 34 -4.02 1.74 1.96
CA ALA A 34 -3.08 2.76 1.53
C ALA A 34 -2.31 3.38 2.72
N ASN A 35 -2.97 3.62 3.85
CA ASN A 35 -2.32 4.11 5.07
C ASN A 35 -1.41 3.07 5.70
N ALA A 36 -1.84 1.81 5.78
CA ALA A 36 -0.99 0.72 6.26
C ALA A 36 0.25 0.59 5.36
N LEU A 37 0.08 0.67 4.03
CA LEU A 37 1.19 0.67 3.10
C LEU A 37 2.14 1.85 3.36
N LYS A 38 1.61 3.06 3.57
CA LYS A 38 2.41 4.26 3.90
C LYS A 38 3.24 4.13 5.17
N GLN A 39 2.74 3.40 6.17
CA GLN A 39 3.45 3.17 7.44
C GLN A 39 4.62 2.18 7.31
N LEU A 40 4.68 1.40 6.23
CA LEU A 40 5.79 0.50 5.98
C LEU A 40 7.03 1.25 5.50
N GLU A 41 8.21 0.72 5.84
CA GLU A 41 9.48 1.21 5.34
C GLU A 41 9.54 1.08 3.81
N GLY A 42 9.67 2.21 3.09
CA GLY A 42 9.61 2.26 1.62
C GLY A 42 8.20 2.24 1.01
N GLY A 43 7.16 2.20 1.84
CA GLY A 43 5.77 2.15 1.41
C GLY A 43 5.29 3.39 0.65
N GLU A 44 5.80 4.57 0.99
CA GLU A 44 5.54 5.81 0.24
C GLU A 44 6.03 5.72 -1.22
N GLY A 45 7.20 5.13 -1.44
CA GLY A 45 7.73 4.89 -2.78
C GLY A 45 6.87 3.89 -3.57
N MET A 46 6.28 2.91 -2.90
CA MET A 46 5.34 1.98 -3.52
C MET A 46 4.01 2.66 -3.86
N LEU A 47 3.46 3.48 -2.96
CA LEU A 47 2.27 4.30 -3.25
C LEU A 47 2.51 5.21 -4.45
N ARG A 48 3.68 5.85 -4.56
CA ARG A 48 4.05 6.66 -5.71
C ARG A 48 4.04 5.84 -7.00
N LYS A 49 4.67 4.66 -6.99
CA LYS A 49 4.63 3.72 -8.13
C LYS A 49 3.21 3.29 -8.50
N ILE A 50 2.33 3.08 -7.52
CA ILE A 50 0.93 2.73 -7.77
C ILE A 50 0.19 3.91 -8.38
N ALA A 51 0.39 5.13 -7.88
CA ALA A 51 -0.20 6.34 -8.43
C ALA A 51 0.25 6.60 -9.88
N ASP A 52 1.53 6.37 -10.20
CA ASP A 52 2.07 6.64 -11.53
C ASP A 52 1.77 5.50 -12.52
N SER A 53 2.06 4.25 -12.13
CA SER A 53 2.07 3.07 -13.01
C SER A 53 0.99 2.03 -12.68
N GLY A 54 0.11 2.29 -11.72
CA GLY A 54 -0.97 1.38 -11.36
C GLY A 54 -1.93 1.14 -12.53
N ASN A 55 -2.33 -0.12 -12.71
CA ASN A 55 -3.34 -0.51 -13.69
C ASN A 55 -4.78 -0.38 -13.14
N ASP A 56 -4.94 -0.30 -11.81
CA ASP A 56 -6.23 -0.14 -11.16
C ASP A 56 -6.53 1.35 -10.91
N PRO A 57 -7.60 1.91 -11.49
CA PRO A 57 -7.99 3.30 -11.30
C PRO A 57 -8.30 3.66 -9.85
N PHE A 58 -8.91 2.74 -9.09
CA PHE A 58 -9.26 2.97 -7.69
C PHE A 58 -8.02 2.97 -6.79
N ALA A 59 -7.10 2.05 -7.02
CA ALA A 59 -5.85 2.02 -6.28
C ALA A 59 -4.98 3.26 -6.59
N LYS A 60 -5.00 3.72 -7.85
CA LYS A 60 -4.33 4.96 -8.29
C LYS A 60 -4.87 6.19 -7.57
N ASP A 61 -6.18 6.36 -7.63
CA ASP A 61 -6.86 7.49 -6.99
C ASP A 61 -6.60 7.50 -5.48
N MET A 62 -6.71 6.33 -4.84
CA MET A 62 -6.44 6.19 -3.41
C MET A 62 -4.97 6.45 -3.06
N ALA A 63 -4.03 5.99 -3.87
CA ALA A 63 -2.61 6.25 -3.66
C ALA A 63 -2.30 7.75 -3.76
N GLY A 64 -2.86 8.43 -4.77
CA GLY A 64 -2.78 9.88 -4.91
C GLY A 64 -3.36 10.59 -3.69
N TYR A 65 -4.58 10.22 -3.29
CA TYR A 65 -5.24 10.77 -2.11
C TYR A 65 -4.39 10.61 -0.84
N THR A 66 -3.88 9.40 -0.56
CA THR A 66 -3.07 9.12 0.63
C THR A 66 -1.69 9.80 0.62
N LEU A 67 -1.12 10.06 -0.56
CA LEU A 67 0.10 10.85 -0.71
C LEU A 67 -0.16 12.34 -0.49
N THR A 68 -1.32 12.85 -0.94
CA THR A 68 -1.71 14.26 -0.75
C THR A 68 -2.22 14.57 0.65
N THR A 69 -2.82 13.61 1.36
CA THR A 69 -3.36 13.78 2.73
C THR A 69 -2.27 13.85 3.82
N ASN A 70 -1.08 14.33 3.47
CA ASN A 70 -0.06 14.74 4.44
C ASN A 70 -0.52 16.04 5.14
N GLY A 71 -1.29 15.92 6.22
CA GLY A 71 -1.59 17.08 7.06
C GLY A 71 -2.85 16.93 7.88
N GLY A 72 -2.71 16.30 9.05
CA GLY A 72 -3.57 16.46 10.23
C GLY A 72 -2.68 16.35 11.45
#